data_AF-A0A0Q8LRI0-F1
#
_entry.id   AF-A0A0Q8LRI0-F1
#
_cell.length_a   1.000
_cell.length_b   1.000
_cell.length_c   1.000
_cell.angle_alpha   90.00
_cell.angle_beta   90.00
_cell.angle_gamma   90.00
#
_symmetry.space_group_name_H-M   'P 1'
#
loop_
_entity.id
_entity.type
_entity.pdbx_description
1 polymer ?
#
loop_
_entity_poly.entity_id
_entity_poly.type
_entity_poly.pdbx_seq_one_letter_code
_entity_poly.pdbx_strand_id
1 'polypeptide(L)'
;MTLSQALLDQLWEFDDRVASESRLRAAVEAETDAATRAELETQVARALGLQERFVEADAVLSTTPVVSPAVAVRVALERGRLRNSAGDPDAARPLFQLAADVAASSHLTFLQVDALHMLAIADPEHAPEWTARAIEVLDPTTDPRTRRWLVSLHNNAGWSHLDAGRPHDALVEFEKAQDAAARWGTPQQVVWAEEAVAEALAALPPAR
;
A
#
# COMPACT_ATOMS: atom_id res chain seq x y z
N MET A 1 -1.96 -20.81 6.51
CA MET A 1 -3.00 -19.78 6.27
C MET A 1 -2.28 -18.47 6.05
N THR A 2 -2.84 -17.52 5.28
CA THR A 2 -2.21 -16.20 5.10
C THR A 2 -2.35 -15.36 6.35
N LEU A 3 -1.30 -14.63 6.71
CA LEU A 3 -1.30 -13.72 7.85
C LEU A 3 -2.39 -12.64 7.67
N SER A 4 -3.26 -12.50 8.68
CA SER A 4 -4.41 -11.59 8.57
C SER A 4 -3.97 -10.12 8.65
N GLN A 5 -4.63 -9.25 7.87
CA GLN A 5 -4.31 -7.82 7.87
C GLN A 5 -4.65 -7.16 9.21
N ALA A 6 -5.70 -7.64 9.89
CA ALA A 6 -6.07 -7.14 11.21
C ALA A 6 -5.02 -7.46 12.30
N LEU A 7 -4.29 -8.58 12.17
CA LEU A 7 -3.17 -8.87 13.07
C LEU A 7 -1.97 -7.99 12.74
N LEU A 8 -1.67 -7.79 11.44
CA LEU A 8 -0.61 -6.88 11.03
C LEU A 8 -0.85 -5.44 11.48
N ASP A 9 -2.08 -4.95 11.37
CA ASP A 9 -2.46 -3.61 11.83
C ASP A 9 -2.13 -3.38 13.32
N GLN A 10 -2.17 -4.42 14.15
CA GLN A 10 -1.83 -4.33 15.59
C GLN A 10 -0.32 -4.26 15.87
N LEU A 11 0.51 -4.67 14.90
CA LEU A 11 1.96 -4.65 15.01
C LEU A 11 2.55 -3.34 14.47
N TRP A 12 1.78 -2.59 13.69
CA TRP A 12 2.19 -1.36 13.04
C TRP A 12 1.75 -0.11 13.81
N GLU A 13 2.72 0.76 14.04
CA GLU A 13 2.54 2.15 14.42
C GLU A 13 3.23 3.00 13.35
N PHE A 14 2.47 3.54 12.39
CA PHE A 14 3.07 4.21 11.22
C PHE A 14 3.87 5.47 11.57
N ASP A 15 3.53 6.12 12.69
CA ASP A 15 4.26 7.27 13.23
C ASP A 15 5.54 6.87 13.99
N ASP A 16 5.69 5.58 14.33
CA ASP A 16 6.88 5.04 14.99
C ASP A 16 7.37 3.76 14.30
N ARG A 17 8.17 3.97 13.27
CA ARG A 17 8.77 2.92 12.43
C ARG A 17 9.74 2.04 13.20
N VAL A 18 10.41 2.57 14.22
CA VAL A 18 11.39 1.85 15.05
C VAL A 18 10.67 0.94 16.05
N ALA A 19 9.60 1.44 16.69
CA ALA A 19 8.76 0.61 17.55
C ALA A 19 8.05 -0.49 16.74
N SER A 20 7.57 -0.18 15.53
CA SER A 20 6.99 -1.17 14.61
C SER A 20 7.99 -2.27 14.27
N GLU A 21 9.23 -1.92 13.89
CA GLU A 21 10.28 -2.92 13.64
C GLU A 21 10.50 -3.82 14.86
N SER A 22 10.62 -3.23 16.05
CA SER A 22 10.88 -3.97 17.29
C SER A 22 9.76 -4.97 17.60
N ARG A 23 8.49 -4.55 17.46
CA ARG A 23 7.32 -5.43 17.65
C ARG A 23 7.27 -6.55 16.62
N LEU A 24 7.53 -6.23 15.35
CA LEU A 24 7.54 -7.21 14.26
C LEU A 24 8.63 -8.26 14.46
N ARG A 25 9.84 -7.86 14.90
CA ARG A 25 10.91 -8.81 15.24
C ARG A 25 10.52 -9.72 16.40
N ALA A 26 9.94 -9.18 17.46
CA ALA A 26 9.44 -9.99 18.57
C ALA A 26 8.35 -10.99 18.12
N ALA A 27 7.47 -10.58 17.19
CA ALA A 27 6.47 -11.47 16.60
C ALA A 27 7.12 -12.58 15.74
N VAL A 28 8.17 -12.27 14.96
CA VAL A 28 8.95 -13.28 14.21
C VAL A 28 9.56 -14.32 15.13
N GLU A 29 10.13 -13.90 16.26
CA GLU A 29 10.76 -14.79 17.25
C GLU A 29 9.75 -15.70 17.95
N ALA A 30 8.55 -15.18 18.23
CA ALA A 30 7.48 -15.93 18.89
C ALA A 30 6.70 -16.86 17.96
N GLU A 31 6.70 -16.58 16.65
CA GLU A 31 5.96 -17.37 15.66
C GLU A 31 6.63 -18.72 15.43
N THR A 32 5.82 -19.78 15.37
CA THR A 32 6.27 -21.17 15.16
C THR A 32 5.98 -21.66 13.75
N ASP A 33 4.88 -21.21 13.13
CA ASP A 33 4.52 -21.53 11.76
C ASP A 33 5.46 -20.86 10.75
N ALA A 34 6.08 -21.68 9.89
CA ALA A 34 7.10 -21.19 8.97
C ALA A 34 6.57 -20.19 7.93
N ALA A 35 5.34 -20.39 7.44
CA ALA A 35 4.74 -19.49 6.46
C ALA A 35 4.39 -18.12 7.08
N THR A 36 3.80 -18.14 8.27
CA THR A 36 3.44 -16.91 9.00
C THR A 36 4.69 -16.15 9.44
N ARG A 37 5.73 -16.86 9.91
CA ARG A 37 7.04 -16.25 10.22
C ARG A 37 7.64 -15.55 9.00
N ALA A 38 7.64 -16.21 7.84
CA ALA A 38 8.15 -15.62 6.61
C ALA A 38 7.35 -14.38 6.17
N GLU A 39 6.02 -14.38 6.33
CA GLU A 39 5.22 -13.16 6.09
C GLU A 39 5.59 -12.03 7.07
N LEU A 40 5.81 -12.31 8.35
CA LEU A 40 6.27 -11.32 9.34
C LEU A 40 7.66 -10.76 9.01
N GLU A 41 8.59 -11.59 8.53
CA GLU A 41 9.92 -11.13 8.09
C GLU A 41 9.83 -10.09 6.96
N THR A 42 8.90 -10.26 6.01
CA THR A 42 8.67 -9.23 4.98
C THR A 42 8.21 -7.90 5.59
N GLN A 43 7.47 -7.93 6.69
CA GLN A 43 7.05 -6.71 7.38
C GLN A 43 8.21 -6.06 8.14
N VAL A 44 9.14 -6.84 8.69
CA VAL A 44 10.40 -6.31 9.23
C VAL A 44 11.17 -5.59 8.13
N ALA A 45 11.28 -6.18 6.94
CA ALA A 45 11.93 -5.53 5.80
C ALA A 45 11.23 -4.22 5.39
N ARG A 46 9.89 -4.20 5.39
CA ARG A 46 9.11 -2.98 5.16
C ARG A 46 9.45 -1.88 6.17
N ALA A 47 9.50 -2.23 7.47
CA ALA A 47 9.81 -1.28 8.53
C ALA A 47 11.22 -0.71 8.40
N LEU A 48 12.20 -1.54 8.04
CA LEU A 48 13.57 -1.14 7.71
C LEU A 48 13.62 -0.20 6.49
N GLY A 49 12.89 -0.53 5.43
CA GLY A 49 12.80 0.30 4.23
C GLY A 49 12.23 1.69 4.51
N LEU A 50 11.21 1.79 5.37
CA LEU A 50 10.66 3.07 5.83
C LEU A 50 11.63 3.88 6.70
N GLN A 51 12.66 3.25 7.27
CA GLN A 51 13.77 3.90 7.97
C GLN A 51 14.97 4.17 7.03
N GLU A 52 14.81 3.98 5.72
CA GLU A 52 15.87 4.11 4.70
C GLU A 52 17.05 3.13 4.90
N ARG A 53 16.86 2.08 5.71
CA ARG A 53 17.84 1.01 5.94
C ARG A 53 17.75 -0.05 4.85
N PHE A 54 17.91 0.38 3.59
CA PHE A 54 17.63 -0.42 2.40
C PHE A 54 18.47 -1.70 2.30
N VAL A 55 19.75 -1.63 2.65
CA VAL A 55 20.66 -2.80 2.62
C VAL A 55 20.22 -3.87 3.61
N GLU A 56 19.82 -3.46 4.82
CA GLU A 56 19.35 -4.39 5.85
C GLU A 56 18.00 -5.01 5.46
N ALA A 57 17.09 -4.20 4.89
CA ALA A 57 15.83 -4.69 4.37
C ALA A 57 16.02 -5.73 3.26
N ASP A 58 16.92 -5.47 2.31
CA ASP A 58 17.24 -6.39 1.21
C ASP A 58 17.89 -7.69 1.73
N ALA A 59 18.73 -7.60 2.76
CA ALA A 59 19.32 -8.76 3.43
C ALA A 59 18.25 -9.66 4.07
N VAL A 60 17.28 -9.08 4.79
CA VAL A 60 16.13 -9.83 5.34
C VAL A 60 15.38 -10.54 4.22
N LEU A 61 14.97 -9.81 3.17
CA LEU A 61 14.22 -10.35 2.02
C LEU A 61 15.00 -11.39 1.19
N SER A 62 16.33 -11.38 1.27
CA SER A 62 17.18 -12.39 0.61
C SER A 62 17.21 -13.70 1.37
N THR A 63 16.99 -13.66 2.69
CA THR A 63 16.96 -14.84 3.56
C THR A 63 15.56 -15.37 3.86
N THR A 64 14.52 -14.57 3.63
CA THR A 64 13.12 -14.99 3.86
C THR A 64 12.72 -16.13 2.92
N PRO A 65 12.28 -17.28 3.44
CA PRO A 65 11.97 -18.44 2.62
C PRO A 65 10.61 -18.28 1.93
N VAL A 66 10.59 -18.35 0.60
CA VAL A 66 9.35 -18.26 -0.20
C VAL A 66 8.60 -19.59 -0.16
N VAL A 67 7.84 -19.80 0.91
CA VAL A 67 7.11 -21.06 1.19
C VAL A 67 5.62 -21.00 0.83
N SER A 68 5.11 -19.85 0.41
CA SER A 68 3.72 -19.68 -0.02
C SER A 68 3.59 -18.55 -1.07
N PRO A 69 2.49 -18.53 -1.85
CA PRO A 69 2.24 -17.41 -2.76
C PRO A 69 2.13 -16.06 -2.05
N ALA A 70 1.58 -16.01 -0.83
CA ALA A 70 1.51 -14.78 -0.06
C ALA A 70 2.90 -14.23 0.28
N VAL A 71 3.85 -15.10 0.69
CA VAL A 71 5.23 -14.70 0.92
C VAL A 71 5.89 -14.24 -0.39
N ALA A 72 5.66 -14.93 -1.51
CA ALA A 72 6.20 -14.53 -2.81
C ALA A 72 5.76 -13.11 -3.20
N VAL A 73 4.46 -12.82 -3.07
CA VAL A 73 3.89 -11.50 -3.34
C VAL A 73 4.49 -10.44 -2.42
N ARG A 74 4.55 -10.71 -1.11
CA ARG A 74 5.11 -9.76 -0.14
C ARG A 74 6.60 -9.49 -0.38
N VAL A 75 7.40 -10.51 -0.69
CA VAL A 75 8.82 -10.30 -1.03
C VAL A 75 8.97 -9.41 -2.26
N ALA A 76 8.20 -9.67 -3.32
CA ALA A 76 8.23 -8.84 -4.53
C ALA A 76 7.78 -7.40 -4.25
N LEU A 77 6.70 -7.23 -3.48
CA LEU A 77 6.19 -5.94 -3.02
C LEU A 77 7.25 -5.14 -2.24
N GLU A 78 7.89 -5.75 -1.26
CA GLU A 78 8.84 -5.03 -0.42
C GLU A 78 10.12 -4.73 -1.18
N ARG A 79 10.63 -5.64 -2.02
CA ARG A 79 11.75 -5.34 -2.93
C ARG A 79 11.42 -4.18 -3.87
N GLY A 80 10.21 -4.15 -4.43
CA GLY A 80 9.75 -3.05 -5.27
C GLY A 80 9.74 -1.73 -4.51
N ARG A 81 9.24 -1.72 -3.26
CA ARG A 81 9.27 -0.51 -2.40
C ARG A 81 10.68 -0.03 -2.14
N LEU A 82 11.63 -0.93 -1.84
CA LEU A 82 13.03 -0.53 -1.63
C LEU A 82 13.61 0.17 -2.86
N ARG A 83 13.34 -0.32 -4.08
CA ARG A 83 13.82 0.32 -5.32
C ARG A 83 13.13 1.65 -5.58
N ASN A 84 11.80 1.69 -5.44
CA ASN A 84 11.02 2.91 -5.65
C ASN A 84 11.43 4.02 -4.69
N SER A 85 11.55 3.72 -3.39
CA SER A 85 12.02 4.66 -2.37
C SER A 85 13.47 5.09 -2.56
N ALA A 86 14.30 4.26 -3.18
CA ALA A 86 15.67 4.62 -3.56
C ALA A 86 15.76 5.47 -4.84
N GLY A 87 14.62 5.85 -5.44
CA GLY A 87 14.57 6.67 -6.65
C GLY A 87 14.72 5.90 -7.96
N ASP A 88 14.50 4.58 -7.94
CA ASP A 88 14.55 3.71 -9.13
C ASP A 88 13.18 3.05 -9.40
N PRO A 89 12.20 3.82 -9.91
CA PRO A 89 10.88 3.30 -10.25
C PRO A 89 10.95 2.27 -11.41
N ASP A 90 11.92 2.41 -12.33
CA ASP A 90 12.10 1.49 -13.45
C ASP A 90 12.43 0.07 -12.97
N ALA A 91 13.29 -0.07 -11.95
CA ALA A 91 13.56 -1.35 -11.32
C ALA A 91 12.39 -1.84 -10.43
N ALA A 92 11.56 -0.94 -9.91
CA ALA A 92 10.43 -1.29 -9.04
C ALA A 92 9.24 -1.87 -9.81
N ARG A 93 8.88 -1.28 -10.96
CA ARG A 93 7.73 -1.68 -11.79
C ARG A 93 7.63 -3.18 -12.06
N PRO A 94 8.66 -3.89 -12.58
CA PRO A 94 8.55 -5.32 -12.84
C PRO A 94 8.32 -6.15 -11.56
N LEU A 95 8.77 -5.69 -10.40
CA LEU A 95 8.53 -6.36 -9.12
C LEU A 95 7.08 -6.21 -8.66
N PHE A 96 6.49 -5.02 -8.83
CA PHE A 96 5.08 -4.81 -8.52
C PHE A 96 4.15 -5.53 -9.49
N GLN A 97 4.51 -5.61 -10.78
CA GLN A 97 3.76 -6.41 -11.76
C GLN A 97 3.77 -7.90 -11.38
N LEU A 98 4.95 -8.45 -11.03
CA LEU A 98 5.06 -9.81 -10.53
C LEU A 98 4.17 -10.04 -9.30
N ALA A 99 4.19 -9.11 -8.33
CA ALA A 99 3.34 -9.18 -7.16
C ALA A 99 1.84 -9.20 -7.52
N ALA A 100 1.41 -8.32 -8.43
CA ALA A 100 0.01 -8.24 -8.87
C ALA A 100 -0.44 -9.55 -9.55
N ASP A 101 0.38 -10.11 -10.43
CA ASP A 101 0.07 -11.34 -11.17
C ASP A 101 0.00 -12.57 -10.26
N VAL A 102 0.97 -12.72 -9.36
CA VAL A 102 0.97 -13.83 -8.39
C VAL A 102 -0.21 -13.68 -7.42
N ALA A 103 -0.51 -12.48 -6.96
CA ALA A 103 -1.65 -12.24 -6.07
C ALA A 103 -2.98 -12.56 -6.76
N ALA A 104 -3.16 -12.14 -8.02
CA ALA A 104 -4.35 -12.43 -8.81
C ALA A 104 -4.55 -13.94 -9.01
N SER A 105 -3.50 -14.65 -9.45
CA SER A 105 -3.56 -16.10 -9.67
C SER A 105 -3.79 -16.92 -8.40
N SER A 106 -3.49 -16.34 -7.24
CA SER A 106 -3.64 -16.97 -5.92
C SER A 106 -4.85 -16.46 -5.14
N HIS A 107 -5.70 -15.63 -5.74
CA HIS A 107 -6.87 -15.01 -5.11
C HIS A 107 -6.55 -14.22 -3.81
N LEU A 108 -5.41 -13.54 -3.78
CA LEU A 108 -4.94 -12.73 -2.66
C LEU A 108 -5.35 -11.26 -2.86
N THR A 109 -6.66 -10.99 -2.88
CA THR A 109 -7.24 -9.68 -3.24
C THR A 109 -6.57 -8.49 -2.57
N PHE A 110 -6.35 -8.55 -1.24
CA PHE A 110 -5.70 -7.46 -0.51
C PHE A 110 -4.31 -7.13 -1.06
N LEU A 111 -3.50 -8.16 -1.33
CA LEU A 111 -2.13 -7.99 -1.82
C LEU A 111 -2.10 -7.63 -3.31
N GLN A 112 -3.09 -8.07 -4.08
CA GLN A 112 -3.25 -7.66 -5.48
C GLN A 112 -3.51 -6.15 -5.55
N VAL A 113 -4.40 -5.63 -4.70
CA VAL A 113 -4.70 -4.19 -4.64
C VAL A 113 -3.48 -3.40 -4.17
N ASP A 114 -2.75 -3.90 -3.17
CA ASP A 114 -1.48 -3.29 -2.73
C ASP A 114 -0.44 -3.20 -3.86
N ALA A 115 -0.34 -4.24 -4.69
CA ALA A 115 0.56 -4.23 -5.85
C ALA A 115 0.14 -3.23 -6.93
N LEU A 116 -1.17 -3.17 -7.24
CA LEU A 116 -1.71 -2.21 -8.21
C LEU A 116 -1.59 -0.77 -7.72
N HIS A 117 -1.77 -0.53 -6.42
CA HIS A 117 -1.52 0.76 -5.79
C HIS A 117 -0.07 1.20 -5.95
N MET A 118 0.89 0.29 -5.73
CA MET A 118 2.31 0.60 -5.93
C MET A 118 2.68 0.80 -7.40
N LEU A 119 2.04 0.09 -8.34
CA LEU A 119 2.20 0.35 -9.77
C LEU A 119 1.74 1.76 -10.14
N ALA A 120 0.61 2.23 -9.61
CA ALA A 120 0.14 3.59 -9.84
C ALA A 120 1.13 4.66 -9.34
N ILE A 121 1.91 4.37 -8.29
CA ILE A 121 2.95 5.27 -7.79
C ILE A 121 4.22 5.20 -8.66
N ALA A 122 4.65 3.99 -9.02
CA ALA A 122 5.90 3.77 -9.75
C ALA A 122 5.79 4.02 -11.26
N ASP A 123 4.57 4.13 -11.79
CA ASP A 123 4.28 4.35 -13.21
C ASP A 123 3.25 5.49 -13.39
N PRO A 124 3.64 6.76 -13.12
CA PRO A 124 2.71 7.89 -13.11
C PRO A 124 1.95 8.11 -14.43
N GLU A 125 2.56 7.75 -15.55
CA GLU A 125 1.94 7.86 -16.88
C GLU A 125 0.71 6.95 -17.02
N HIS A 126 0.70 5.80 -16.34
CA HIS A 126 -0.38 4.83 -16.36
C HIS A 126 -1.10 4.72 -15.00
N ALA A 127 -0.90 5.70 -14.11
CA ALA A 127 -1.49 5.69 -12.78
C ALA A 127 -3.04 5.59 -12.81
N PRO A 128 -3.76 6.26 -13.73
CA PRO A 128 -5.21 6.12 -13.85
C PRO A 128 -5.63 4.67 -14.17
N GLU A 129 -4.95 3.99 -15.08
CA GLU A 129 -5.24 2.61 -15.47
C GLU A 129 -4.99 1.64 -14.31
N TRP A 130 -3.87 1.79 -13.60
CA TRP A 130 -3.55 0.96 -12.43
C TRP A 130 -4.55 1.16 -11.29
N THR A 131 -4.96 2.41 -11.06
CA THR A 131 -5.95 2.75 -10.04
C THR A 131 -7.32 2.18 -10.39
N ALA A 132 -7.77 2.33 -11.64
CA ALA A 132 -9.04 1.78 -12.11
C ALA A 132 -9.08 0.25 -11.94
N ARG A 133 -8.00 -0.44 -12.31
CA ARG A 133 -7.89 -1.89 -12.12
C ARG A 133 -7.91 -2.30 -10.65
N ALA A 134 -7.30 -1.52 -9.75
CA ALA A 134 -7.36 -1.79 -8.32
C ALA A 134 -8.78 -1.66 -7.76
N ILE A 135 -9.54 -0.67 -8.24
CA ILE A 135 -10.95 -0.47 -7.87
C ILE A 135 -11.83 -1.62 -8.39
N GLU A 136 -11.64 -2.05 -9.64
CA GLU A 136 -12.35 -3.21 -10.21
C GLU A 136 -12.12 -4.49 -9.40
N VAL A 137 -10.89 -4.70 -8.89
CA VAL A 137 -10.57 -5.83 -8.01
C VAL A 137 -11.30 -5.73 -6.66
N LEU A 138 -11.59 -4.52 -6.19
CA LEU A 138 -12.29 -4.27 -4.94
C LEU A 138 -13.82 -4.36 -5.05
N ASP A 139 -14.41 -4.18 -6.23
CA ASP A 139 -15.86 -4.19 -6.45
C ASP A 139 -16.60 -5.39 -5.84
N PRO A 140 -16.16 -6.65 -6.02
CA PRO A 140 -16.83 -7.81 -5.43
C PRO A 140 -16.50 -8.00 -3.93
N THR A 141 -15.60 -7.20 -3.36
CA THR A 141 -15.07 -7.42 -2.01
C THR A 141 -15.99 -6.84 -0.94
N THR A 142 -16.32 -7.67 0.05
CA THR A 142 -17.14 -7.26 1.21
C THR A 142 -16.33 -7.05 2.49
N ASP A 143 -15.08 -7.54 2.54
CA ASP A 143 -14.20 -7.36 3.70
C ASP A 143 -13.89 -5.87 3.95
N PRO A 144 -14.33 -5.28 5.08
CA PRO A 144 -14.13 -3.86 5.37
C PRO A 144 -12.66 -3.45 5.36
N ARG A 145 -11.76 -4.34 5.83
CA ARG A 145 -10.33 -4.01 5.91
C ARG A 145 -9.68 -3.91 4.53
N THR A 146 -10.12 -4.74 3.59
CA THR A 146 -9.68 -4.69 2.19
C THR A 146 -10.32 -3.50 1.47
N ARG A 147 -11.62 -3.21 1.68
CA ARG A 147 -12.27 -2.02 1.09
C ARG A 147 -11.66 -0.69 1.54
N ARG A 148 -10.99 -0.64 2.70
CA ARG A 148 -10.20 0.52 3.15
C ARG A 148 -9.16 0.99 2.12
N TRP A 149 -8.69 0.13 1.23
CA TRP A 149 -7.79 0.54 0.13
C TRP A 149 -8.35 1.65 -0.75
N LEU A 150 -9.69 1.77 -0.87
CA LEU A 150 -10.33 2.86 -1.61
C LEU A 150 -9.89 4.24 -1.12
N VAL A 151 -9.58 4.39 0.18
CA VAL A 151 -9.06 5.65 0.73
C VAL A 151 -7.76 6.03 0.05
N SER A 152 -6.76 5.15 0.05
CA SER A 152 -5.43 5.43 -0.50
C SER A 152 -5.43 5.52 -2.03
N LEU A 153 -6.25 4.71 -2.70
CA LEU A 153 -6.38 4.73 -4.16
C LEU A 153 -6.92 6.07 -4.64
N HIS A 154 -8.05 6.52 -4.09
CA HIS A 154 -8.65 7.79 -4.46
C HIS A 154 -7.82 8.99 -3.99
N ASN A 155 -7.20 8.92 -2.81
CA ASN A 155 -6.30 9.98 -2.34
C ASN A 155 -5.12 10.17 -3.30
N ASN A 156 -4.47 9.10 -3.73
CA ASN A 156 -3.33 9.20 -4.66
C ASN A 156 -3.76 9.69 -6.05
N ALA A 157 -4.93 9.28 -6.54
CA ALA A 157 -5.49 9.83 -7.77
C ALA A 157 -5.75 11.34 -7.64
N GLY A 158 -6.34 11.78 -6.52
CA GLY A 158 -6.58 13.20 -6.23
C GLY A 158 -5.31 14.04 -6.27
N TRP A 159 -4.24 13.59 -5.60
CA TRP A 159 -2.94 14.28 -5.64
C TRP A 159 -2.36 14.34 -7.06
N SER A 160 -2.46 13.24 -7.81
CA SER A 160 -2.00 13.20 -9.21
C SER A 160 -2.75 14.21 -10.10
N HIS A 161 -4.04 14.44 -9.83
CA HIS A 161 -4.83 15.47 -10.52
C HIS A 161 -4.43 16.89 -10.09
N LEU A 162 -4.17 17.14 -8.80
CA LEU A 162 -3.69 18.44 -8.32
C LEU A 162 -2.34 18.80 -8.91
N ASP A 163 -1.38 17.88 -8.89
CA ASP A 163 -0.04 18.08 -9.44
C ASP A 163 -0.09 18.42 -10.94
N ALA A 164 -1.09 17.90 -11.65
CA ALA A 164 -1.33 18.19 -13.05
C ALA A 164 -2.21 19.43 -13.31
N GLY A 165 -2.49 20.24 -12.29
CA GLY A 165 -3.27 21.47 -12.39
C GLY A 165 -4.76 21.25 -12.68
N ARG A 166 -5.32 20.10 -12.29
CA ARG A 166 -6.73 19.73 -12.48
C ARG A 166 -7.49 19.66 -11.14
N PRO A 167 -7.71 20.79 -10.45
CA PRO A 167 -8.27 20.79 -9.10
C PRO A 167 -9.72 20.32 -9.03
N HIS A 168 -10.51 20.47 -10.11
CA HIS A 168 -11.86 19.91 -10.18
C HIS A 168 -11.86 18.39 -10.17
N ASP A 169 -11.00 17.75 -10.98
CA ASP A 169 -10.88 16.29 -11.00
C ASP A 169 -10.33 15.76 -9.67
N ALA A 170 -9.37 16.48 -9.10
CA ALA A 170 -8.80 16.13 -7.80
C ALA A 170 -9.85 16.13 -6.69
N LEU A 171 -10.72 17.16 -6.66
CA LEU A 171 -11.81 17.24 -5.69
C LEU A 171 -12.73 16.02 -5.78
N VAL A 172 -13.09 15.58 -7.00
CA VAL A 172 -13.92 14.39 -7.19
C VAL A 172 -13.27 13.14 -6.58
N GLU A 173 -11.96 12.96 -6.78
CA GLU A 173 -11.26 11.82 -6.19
C GLU A 173 -11.11 11.95 -4.67
N PHE A 174 -10.81 13.13 -4.13
CA PHE A 174 -10.74 13.33 -2.68
C PHE A 174 -12.09 13.14 -1.98
N GLU A 175 -13.20 13.55 -2.59
CA GLU A 175 -14.55 13.27 -2.07
C GLU A 175 -14.83 11.77 -2.00
N LYS A 176 -14.40 10.99 -3.01
CA LYS A 176 -14.48 9.51 -2.97
C LYS A 176 -13.58 8.93 -1.87
N ALA A 177 -12.37 9.46 -1.69
CA ALA A 177 -11.48 9.07 -0.61
C ALA A 177 -12.11 9.34 0.76
N GLN A 178 -12.80 10.48 0.92
CA GLN A 178 -13.51 10.88 2.13
C GLN A 178 -14.71 9.96 2.43
N ASP A 179 -15.54 9.63 1.44
CA ASP A 179 -16.63 8.66 1.62
C ASP A 179 -16.09 7.28 2.03
N ALA A 180 -15.01 6.82 1.39
CA ALA A 180 -14.34 5.58 1.77
C ALA A 180 -13.77 5.64 3.19
N ALA A 181 -13.18 6.77 3.59
CA ALA A 181 -12.61 6.96 4.92
C ALA A 181 -13.70 6.94 6.00
N ALA A 182 -14.83 7.60 5.76
CA ALA A 182 -15.97 7.60 6.66
C ALA A 182 -16.56 6.18 6.88
N ARG A 183 -16.52 5.32 5.86
CA ARG A 183 -17.07 3.95 5.94
C ARG A 183 -16.10 2.94 6.51
N TRP A 184 -14.82 3.01 6.15
CA TRP A 184 -13.84 1.95 6.39
C TRP A 184 -12.49 2.43 6.92
N GLY A 185 -12.23 3.74 6.89
CA GLY A 185 -10.94 4.34 7.26
C GLY A 185 -10.63 4.27 8.76
N THR A 186 -9.39 4.60 9.10
CA THR A 186 -9.00 4.93 10.47
C THR A 186 -9.39 6.38 10.81
N PRO A 187 -9.46 6.77 12.10
CA PRO A 187 -9.68 8.18 12.47
C PRO A 187 -8.70 9.14 11.79
N GLN A 188 -7.43 8.74 11.68
CA GLN A 188 -6.42 9.56 11.00
C GLN A 188 -6.69 9.72 9.50
N GLN A 189 -7.15 8.66 8.83
CA GLN A 189 -7.50 8.70 7.42
C GLN A 189 -8.72 9.59 7.14
N VAL A 190 -9.68 9.67 8.07
CA VAL A 190 -10.81 10.60 7.95
C VAL A 190 -10.31 12.05 7.95
N VAL A 191 -9.44 12.40 8.91
CA VAL A 191 -8.84 13.74 9.00
C VAL A 191 -8.06 14.08 7.72
N TRP A 192 -7.19 13.18 7.26
CA TRP A 192 -6.41 13.42 6.04
C TRP A 192 -7.28 13.59 4.80
N ALA A 193 -8.38 12.84 4.68
CA ALA A 193 -9.29 12.99 3.55
C ALA A 193 -10.04 14.34 3.59
N GLU A 194 -10.44 14.80 4.78
CA GLU A 194 -11.05 16.12 4.97
C GLU A 194 -10.08 17.26 4.60
N GLU A 195 -8.81 17.14 5.02
CA GLU A 195 -7.75 18.10 4.68
C GLU A 195 -7.51 18.14 3.16
N ALA A 196 -7.44 16.99 2.49
CA ALA A 196 -7.23 16.91 1.05
C ALA A 196 -8.39 17.54 0.23
N VAL A 197 -9.64 17.34 0.67
CA VAL A 197 -10.81 18.03 0.09
C VAL A 197 -10.70 19.54 0.26
N ALA A 198 -10.34 20.01 1.45
CA ALA A 198 -10.18 21.44 1.73
C ALA A 198 -9.08 22.08 0.86
N GLU A 199 -7.97 21.37 0.65
CA GLU A 199 -6.88 21.82 -0.22
C GLU A 199 -7.31 21.93 -1.68
N ALA A 200 -8.00 20.91 -2.21
CA ALA A 200 -8.52 20.95 -3.59
C ALA A 200 -9.53 22.08 -3.80
N LEU A 201 -10.40 22.35 -2.82
CA LEU A 201 -11.33 23.49 -2.85
C LEU A 201 -10.59 24.83 -2.88
N ALA A 202 -9.52 24.98 -2.11
CA ALA A 202 -8.70 26.19 -2.10
C ALA A 202 -7.95 26.42 -3.42
N ALA A 203 -7.66 25.34 -4.17
CA ALA A 203 -7.02 25.40 -5.48
C ALA A 203 -7.99 25.71 -6.64
N LEU A 204 -9.31 25.73 -6.41
CA LEU A 204 -10.27 26.06 -7.46
C LEU A 204 -10.16 27.52 -7.91
N PRO A 205 -10.30 27.80 -9.21
CA PRO A 205 -10.39 29.17 -9.67
C PRO A 205 -11.64 29.85 -9.11
N PRO A 206 -11.61 31.19 -8.88
CA PRO A 206 -12.77 31.91 -8.40
C PRO A 206 -13.95 31.76 -9.38
N ALA A 207 -15.15 31.57 -8.84
CA ALA A 207 -16.37 31.53 -9.63
C ALA A 207 -16.51 32.83 -10.43
N ARG A 208 -16.75 32.70 -11.74
CA ARG A 208 -16.99 33.83 -12.66
C ARG A 208 -18.40 34.38 -12.53
#